data_AF-N1Q1N9-F1
#
_entry.id   AF-N1Q1N9-F1
#
_cell.length_a   1.000
_cell.length_b   1.000
_cell.length_c   1.000
_cell.angle_alpha   90.00
_cell.angle_beta   90.00
_cell.angle_gamma   90.00
#
_symmetry.space_group_name_H-M   'P 1'
#
loop_
_entity.id
_entity.type
_entity.pdbx_description
1 polymer ?
#
loop_
_entity_poly.entity_id
_entity_poly.type
_entity_poly.pdbx_seq_one_letter_code
_entity_poly.pdbx_strand_id
1 'polypeptide(L)'
;FPAPPPFYGHFTKFNIARLRQLRREVGIPAPAPTDTILDATAANDADIDILSLPVELRYLIPPAPPSDGKYTAFGNTIDPHAAERSLAERDIEQLYPSNTSSRLNPQPHLTALTRSMLTTFLALSGILSQNPELYEEKVKDLHTIAMNIHELINQYRPHQARETLIMMMEERVDKMKKESHDVDKAKEKVAKLLQDIHD
;
A
#
# COMPACT_ATOMS: atom_id res chain seq x y z
N PHE A 1 -9.11 -13.95 26.57
CA PHE A 1 -8.07 -14.10 25.53
C PHE A 1 -8.01 -15.54 25.10
N PRO A 2 -8.03 -15.85 23.79
CA PRO A 2 -7.86 -17.22 23.32
C PRO A 2 -6.44 -17.71 23.61
N ALA A 3 -6.29 -19.02 23.83
CA ALA A 3 -4.97 -19.65 23.91
C ALA A 3 -4.24 -19.50 22.56
N PRO A 4 -2.89 -19.46 22.55
CA PRO A 4 -2.14 -19.44 21.31
C PRO A 4 -2.45 -20.69 20.47
N PRO A 5 -2.28 -20.62 19.15
CA PRO A 5 -2.52 -21.77 18.28
C PRO A 5 -1.68 -23.00 18.71
N PRO A 6 -2.23 -24.22 18.58
CA PRO A 6 -1.60 -25.44 19.07
C PRO A 6 -0.24 -25.72 18.41
N PHE A 7 -0.03 -25.20 17.20
CA PHE A 7 1.20 -25.41 16.44
C PHE A 7 2.42 -24.66 17.01
N TYR A 8 2.23 -23.71 17.94
CA TYR A 8 3.35 -22.96 18.56
C TYR A 8 4.37 -23.90 19.24
N GLY A 9 3.93 -25.03 19.79
CA GLY A 9 4.80 -26.02 20.44
C GLY A 9 5.83 -26.67 19.50
N HIS A 10 5.60 -26.63 18.18
CA HIS A 10 6.52 -27.20 17.20
C HIS A 10 7.71 -26.28 16.85
N PHE A 11 7.69 -25.01 17.29
CA PHE A 11 8.75 -24.01 17.07
C PHE A 11 9.94 -24.21 18.02
N THR A 12 10.52 -25.41 18.02
CA THR A 12 11.71 -25.74 18.81
C THR A 12 13.00 -25.45 18.02
N LYS A 13 14.10 -25.13 18.72
CA LYS A 13 15.42 -24.93 18.09
C LYS A 13 15.86 -26.14 17.24
N PHE A 14 15.51 -27.35 17.70
CA PHE A 14 15.80 -28.59 17.01
C PHE A 14 15.03 -28.70 15.68
N ASN A 15 13.72 -28.46 15.70
CA ASN A 15 12.87 -28.53 14.51
C ASN A 15 13.26 -27.48 13.46
N ILE A 16 13.62 -26.27 13.90
CA ILE A 16 14.12 -25.20 13.02
C ILE A 16 15.46 -25.59 12.39
N ALA A 17 16.39 -26.15 13.16
CA ALA A 17 17.68 -26.62 12.64
C ALA A 17 17.50 -27.76 11.63
N ARG A 18 16.56 -28.68 11.90
CA ARG A 18 16.23 -29.80 11.00
C ARG A 18 15.62 -29.30 9.70
N LEU A 19 14.71 -28.34 9.75
CA LEU A 19 14.13 -27.73 8.55
C LEU A 19 15.17 -26.99 7.71
N ARG A 20 16.11 -26.27 8.35
CA ARG A 20 17.25 -25.63 7.65
C ARG A 20 18.18 -26.64 6.99
N GLN A 21 18.33 -27.83 7.55
CA GLN A 21 19.10 -28.91 6.93
C GLN A 21 18.38 -29.44 5.69
N LEU A 22 17.08 -29.74 5.81
CA LEU A 22 16.28 -30.24 4.69
C LEU A 22 16.22 -29.25 3.52
N ARG A 23 16.07 -27.95 3.79
CA ARG A 23 16.12 -26.91 2.74
C ARG A 23 17.47 -26.91 2.01
N ARG A 24 18.58 -27.09 2.74
CA ARG A 24 19.93 -27.19 2.15
C ARG A 24 20.10 -28.45 1.29
N GLU A 25 19.55 -29.58 1.71
CA GLU A 25 19.60 -30.84 0.96
C GLU A 25 18.81 -30.77 -0.36
N VAL A 26 17.70 -30.03 -0.38
CA VAL A 26 16.86 -29.79 -1.57
C VAL A 26 17.39 -28.63 -2.44
N GLY A 27 18.42 -27.91 -1.99
CA GLY A 27 18.98 -26.76 -2.72
C GLY A 27 18.13 -25.48 -2.63
N ILE A 28 17.16 -25.43 -1.73
CA ILE A 28 16.33 -24.24 -1.48
C ILE A 28 17.10 -23.31 -0.53
N PRO A 29 17.39 -22.06 -0.93
CA PRO A 29 18.07 -21.12 -0.05
C PRO A 29 17.26 -20.87 1.22
N ALA A 30 17.96 -20.78 2.36
CA ALA A 30 17.30 -20.41 3.62
C ALA A 30 16.67 -19.01 3.45
N PRO A 31 15.46 -18.76 3.98
CA PRO A 31 14.88 -17.43 3.94
C PRO A 31 15.86 -16.48 4.60
N ALA A 32 16.33 -15.49 3.84
CA ALA A 32 17.17 -14.43 4.37
C ALA A 32 16.39 -13.72 5.51
N PRO A 33 17.08 -13.17 6.51
CA PRO A 33 16.46 -12.22 7.43
C PRO A 33 16.17 -10.94 6.65
N THR A 34 15.05 -10.92 5.93
CA THR A 34 14.68 -9.82 5.05
C THR A 34 13.89 -8.80 5.88
N ASP A 35 14.56 -7.74 6.35
CA ASP A 35 13.92 -6.52 6.89
C ASP A 35 13.19 -5.69 5.80
N THR A 36 13.17 -6.18 4.56
CA THR A 36 12.52 -5.54 3.41
C THR A 36 11.24 -6.28 2.99
N ILE A 37 10.11 -5.60 3.18
CA ILE A 37 8.72 -6.05 2.95
C ILE A 37 8.42 -6.47 1.48
N LEU A 38 9.38 -6.35 0.55
CA LEU A 38 9.14 -6.46 -0.90
C LEU A 38 9.32 -7.86 -1.50
N ASP A 39 9.94 -8.82 -0.80
CA ASP A 39 10.29 -10.14 -1.38
C ASP A 39 9.37 -11.31 -0.95
N ALA A 40 8.32 -11.05 -0.16
CA ALA A 40 7.46 -12.10 0.38
C ALA A 40 6.58 -12.83 -0.67
N THR A 41 6.48 -12.30 -1.90
CA THR A 41 5.66 -12.91 -2.97
C THR A 41 6.42 -13.94 -3.81
N ALA A 42 7.76 -13.90 -3.83
CA ALA A 42 8.57 -14.81 -4.66
C ALA A 42 9.00 -16.09 -3.92
N ALA A 43 8.95 -16.13 -2.58
CA ALA A 43 9.45 -17.25 -1.79
C ALA A 43 8.46 -18.40 -1.58
N ASN A 44 7.19 -18.26 -1.98
CA ASN A 44 6.13 -19.22 -1.62
C ASN A 44 5.97 -20.40 -2.59
N ASP A 45 6.64 -20.40 -3.75
CA ASP A 45 6.43 -21.42 -4.79
C ASP A 45 7.54 -22.49 -4.84
N ALA A 46 8.59 -22.34 -4.03
CA ALA A 46 9.75 -23.23 -4.00
C ALA A 46 10.08 -23.71 -2.58
N ASP A 47 9.08 -24.04 -1.77
CA ASP A 47 9.29 -24.74 -0.50
C ASP A 47 9.08 -26.25 -0.67
N ILE A 48 9.65 -27.02 0.26
CA ILE A 48 9.62 -28.50 0.26
C ILE A 48 8.15 -28.97 0.27
N ASP A 49 7.83 -30.01 -0.52
CA ASP A 49 6.49 -30.61 -0.56
C ASP A 49 6.01 -30.96 0.86
N ILE A 50 5.01 -30.20 1.33
CA ILE A 50 4.50 -30.21 2.71
C ILE A 50 3.99 -31.62 3.08
N LEU A 51 3.54 -32.41 2.11
CA LEU A 51 3.01 -33.76 2.32
C LEU A 51 4.12 -34.78 2.62
N SER A 52 5.34 -34.54 2.16
CA SER A 52 6.51 -35.41 2.38
C SER A 52 7.14 -35.23 3.76
N LEU A 53 6.86 -34.11 4.44
CA LEU A 53 7.47 -33.74 5.71
C LEU A 53 6.75 -34.36 6.92
N PRO A 54 7.47 -34.68 8.01
CA PRO A 54 6.87 -34.97 9.31
C PRO A 54 5.95 -33.82 9.78
N VAL A 55 4.83 -34.17 10.43
CA VAL A 55 3.77 -33.22 10.84
C VAL A 55 4.31 -32.03 11.62
N GLU A 56 5.32 -32.23 12.47
CA GLU A 56 5.93 -31.18 13.28
C GLU A 56 6.68 -30.11 12.46
N LEU A 57 7.24 -30.49 11.31
CA LEU A 57 7.98 -29.58 10.44
C LEU A 57 7.06 -28.85 9.45
N ARG A 58 5.85 -29.38 9.20
CA ARG A 58 4.85 -28.75 8.33
C ARG A 58 4.42 -27.38 8.84
N TYR A 59 4.27 -27.24 10.16
CA TYR A 59 3.83 -25.99 10.78
C TYR A 59 4.87 -24.87 10.78
N LEU A 60 6.12 -25.18 10.44
CA LEU A 60 7.19 -24.19 10.32
C LEU A 60 7.24 -23.54 8.92
N ILE A 61 6.51 -24.10 7.96
CA ILE A 61 6.37 -23.56 6.61
C ILE A 61 5.15 -22.64 6.59
N PRO A 62 5.28 -21.38 6.14
CA PRO A 62 4.13 -20.51 5.95
C PRO A 62 3.10 -21.17 5.04
N PRO A 63 1.80 -21.10 5.37
CA PRO A 63 0.78 -21.62 4.48
C PRO A 63 0.77 -20.85 3.15
N ALA A 64 0.41 -21.55 2.07
CA ALA A 64 0.19 -20.91 0.79
C ALA A 64 -0.91 -19.82 0.91
N PRO A 65 -0.81 -18.72 0.14
CA PRO A 65 -1.87 -17.73 0.09
C PRO A 65 -3.20 -18.37 -0.32
N PRO A 66 -4.35 -17.87 0.19
CA PRO A 66 -5.66 -18.38 -0.20
C PRO A 66 -5.87 -18.34 -1.71
N SER A 67 -6.37 -19.43 -2.30
CA SER A 67 -6.55 -19.54 -3.75
C SER A 67 -7.53 -18.52 -4.35
N ASP A 68 -8.49 -18.04 -3.55
CA ASP A 68 -9.46 -17.01 -3.96
C ASP A 68 -8.91 -15.58 -3.80
N GLY A 69 -7.68 -15.39 -3.28
CA GLY A 69 -7.06 -14.08 -3.05
C GLY A 69 -7.73 -13.24 -1.95
N LYS A 70 -8.93 -13.61 -1.50
CA LYS A 70 -9.70 -12.95 -0.45
C LYS A 70 -9.24 -13.42 0.92
N TYR A 71 -9.17 -12.48 1.86
CA TYR A 71 -8.86 -12.77 3.26
C TYR A 71 -9.82 -12.06 4.19
N THR A 72 -10.15 -12.68 5.33
CA THR A 72 -11.00 -12.06 6.34
C THR A 72 -10.13 -11.36 7.37
N ALA A 73 -10.30 -10.05 7.53
CA ALA A 73 -9.67 -9.28 8.58
C ALA A 73 -10.74 -8.46 9.31
N PHE A 74 -10.71 -8.48 10.65
CA PHE A 74 -11.65 -7.74 11.51
C PHE A 74 -13.14 -7.97 11.19
N GLY A 75 -13.49 -9.19 10.76
CA GLY A 75 -14.86 -9.56 10.39
C GLY A 75 -15.27 -9.17 8.97
N ASN A 76 -14.40 -8.51 8.20
CA ASN A 76 -14.65 -8.12 6.82
C ASN A 76 -13.87 -9.01 5.87
N THR A 77 -14.52 -9.47 4.81
CA THR A 77 -13.83 -10.13 3.69
C THR A 77 -13.22 -9.06 2.81
N ILE A 78 -11.90 -8.98 2.80
CA ILE A 78 -11.12 -8.05 2.00
C ILE A 78 -10.63 -8.79 0.77
N ASP A 79 -10.90 -8.20 -0.39
CA ASP A 79 -10.33 -8.61 -1.66
C ASP A 79 -9.27 -7.56 -2.05
N PRO A 80 -7.97 -7.89 -2.02
CA PRO A 80 -6.90 -6.95 -2.35
C PRO A 80 -6.89 -6.54 -3.82
N HIS A 81 -7.59 -7.27 -4.70
CA HIS A 81 -7.64 -7.01 -6.13
C HIS A 81 -8.98 -6.47 -6.60
N ALA A 82 -9.98 -6.37 -5.71
CA ALA A 82 -11.25 -5.77 -6.07
C ALA A 82 -11.07 -4.30 -6.43
N ALA A 83 -11.60 -3.91 -7.58
CA ALA A 83 -11.80 -2.51 -7.90
C ALA A 83 -12.71 -1.88 -6.85
N GLU A 84 -12.46 -0.63 -6.50
CA GLU A 84 -13.39 0.13 -5.68
C GLU A 84 -14.78 0.11 -6.35
N ARG A 85 -15.83 -0.16 -5.56
CA ARG A 85 -17.21 -0.13 -6.09
C ARG A 85 -17.46 1.22 -6.76
N SER A 86 -18.10 1.23 -7.92
CA SER A 86 -18.40 2.48 -8.62
C SER A 86 -19.52 3.27 -7.93
N LEU A 87 -19.67 4.57 -8.22
CA LEU A 87 -20.79 5.39 -7.71
C LEU A 87 -22.15 4.80 -8.10
N ALA A 88 -22.25 4.25 -9.31
CA ALA A 88 -23.47 3.60 -9.84
C ALA A 88 -23.86 2.35 -9.03
N GLU A 89 -22.89 1.55 -8.58
CA GLU A 89 -23.14 0.38 -7.71
C GLU A 89 -23.56 0.76 -6.29
N ARG A 90 -23.39 2.03 -5.91
CA ARG A 90 -23.82 2.56 -4.61
C ARG A 90 -25.14 3.35 -4.68
N ASP A 91 -25.81 3.34 -5.84
CA ASP A 91 -27.00 4.15 -6.13
C ASP A 91 -26.79 5.67 -5.92
N ILE A 92 -25.57 6.16 -6.19
CA ILE A 92 -25.22 7.58 -6.04
C ILE A 92 -25.14 8.23 -7.42
N GLU A 93 -25.82 9.36 -7.58
CA GLU A 93 -25.76 10.17 -8.80
C GLU A 93 -24.36 10.76 -8.98
N GLN A 94 -23.81 10.61 -10.19
CA GLN A 94 -22.52 11.17 -10.54
C GLN A 94 -22.68 12.65 -10.95
N LEU A 95 -22.06 13.55 -10.20
CA LEU A 95 -22.19 15.01 -10.36
C LEU A 95 -21.13 15.65 -11.28
N TYR A 96 -20.27 14.83 -11.91
CA TYR A 96 -19.18 15.29 -12.76
C TYR A 96 -19.13 14.47 -14.07
N PRO A 97 -18.61 15.02 -15.17
CA PRO A 97 -18.56 14.31 -16.45
C PRO A 97 -17.62 13.10 -16.39
N SER A 98 -18.06 11.96 -16.94
CA SER A 98 -17.31 10.69 -17.00
C SER A 98 -16.13 10.67 -17.99
N ASN A 99 -15.68 11.84 -18.44
CA ASN A 99 -14.66 11.98 -19.48
C ASN A 99 -13.25 11.70 -18.92
N THR A 100 -12.34 11.20 -19.75
CA THR A 100 -10.92 11.01 -19.36
C THR A 100 -10.26 12.29 -18.84
N SER A 101 -10.71 13.45 -19.31
CA SER A 101 -10.22 14.76 -18.86
C SER A 101 -10.47 15.06 -17.38
N SER A 102 -11.57 14.54 -16.79
CA SER A 102 -11.86 14.74 -15.36
C SER A 102 -10.94 13.90 -14.46
N ARG A 103 -10.40 12.79 -14.98
CA ARG A 103 -9.39 11.96 -14.30
C ARG A 103 -7.99 12.57 -14.33
N LEU A 104 -7.63 13.17 -15.46
CA LEU A 104 -6.33 13.83 -15.66
C LEU A 104 -6.25 15.14 -14.88
N ASN A 105 -7.34 15.91 -14.85
CA ASN A 105 -7.40 17.17 -14.12
C ASN A 105 -8.69 17.25 -13.29
N PRO A 106 -8.69 16.68 -12.07
CA PRO A 106 -9.85 16.71 -11.18
C PRO A 106 -10.03 18.06 -10.47
N GLN A 107 -9.02 18.94 -10.47
CA GLN A 107 -9.01 20.20 -9.73
C GLN A 107 -10.26 21.09 -9.96
N PRO A 108 -10.69 21.39 -11.21
CA PRO A 108 -11.87 22.25 -11.42
C PRO A 108 -13.15 21.60 -10.89
N HIS A 109 -13.29 20.29 -11.03
CA HIS A 109 -14.46 19.54 -10.56
C HIS A 109 -14.48 19.44 -9.04
N LEU A 110 -13.35 19.16 -8.39
CA LEU A 110 -13.22 19.17 -6.93
C LEU A 110 -13.52 20.57 -6.36
N THR A 111 -13.04 21.62 -7.01
CA THR A 111 -13.33 23.00 -6.59
C THR A 111 -14.81 23.35 -6.76
N ALA A 112 -15.46 22.89 -7.83
CA ALA A 112 -16.88 23.10 -8.04
C ALA A 112 -17.73 22.32 -7.01
N LEU A 113 -17.40 21.05 -6.76
CA LEU A 113 -18.10 20.21 -5.78
C LEU A 113 -17.91 20.70 -4.34
N THR A 114 -16.72 21.16 -3.96
CA THR A 114 -16.49 21.75 -2.63
C THR A 114 -17.27 23.06 -2.43
N ARG A 115 -17.34 23.91 -3.47
CA ARG A 115 -18.20 25.10 -3.45
C ARG A 115 -19.69 24.72 -3.32
N SER A 116 -20.15 23.73 -4.09
CA SER A 116 -21.51 23.21 -4.00
C SER A 116 -21.81 22.64 -2.61
N MET A 117 -20.90 21.86 -2.02
CA MET A 117 -21.01 21.32 -0.66
C MET A 117 -21.16 22.44 0.37
N LEU A 118 -20.35 23.51 0.26
CA LEU A 118 -20.44 24.66 1.16
C LEU A 118 -21.79 25.38 1.02
N THR A 119 -22.26 25.61 -0.21
CA THR A 119 -23.57 26.24 -0.44
C THR A 119 -24.71 25.39 0.12
N THR A 120 -24.69 24.07 -0.08
CA THR A 120 -25.69 23.15 0.48
C THR A 120 -25.65 23.12 2.00
N PHE A 121 -24.47 23.19 2.61
CA PHE A 121 -24.32 23.28 4.07
C PHE A 121 -24.89 24.59 4.63
N LEU A 122 -24.64 25.73 3.97
CA LEU A 122 -25.25 27.01 4.36
C LEU A 122 -26.78 26.99 4.20
N ALA A 123 -27.29 26.38 3.13
CA ALA A 123 -28.73 26.18 2.95
C ALA A 123 -29.33 25.31 4.06
N LEU A 124 -28.65 24.21 4.44
CA LEU A 124 -29.07 23.36 5.57
C LEU A 124 -29.10 24.15 6.88
N SER A 125 -28.07 24.97 7.16
CA SER A 125 -28.06 25.83 8.35
C SER A 125 -29.21 26.83 8.36
N GLY A 126 -29.60 27.36 7.19
CA GLY A 126 -30.77 28.22 7.05
C GLY A 126 -32.09 27.48 7.31
N ILE A 127 -32.24 26.27 6.77
CA ILE A 127 -33.42 25.42 6.95
C ILE A 127 -33.58 25.02 8.43
N LEU A 128 -32.49 24.60 9.10
CA LEU A 128 -32.54 24.25 10.51
C LEU A 128 -32.96 25.42 11.41
N SER A 129 -32.70 26.66 10.99
CA SER A 129 -33.13 27.87 11.70
C SER A 129 -34.61 28.19 11.49
N GLN A 130 -35.16 27.92 10.30
CA GLN A 130 -36.54 28.26 9.95
C GLN A 130 -37.52 27.09 10.19
N ASN A 131 -37.23 25.93 9.61
CA ASN A 131 -38.08 24.74 9.61
C ASN A 131 -37.20 23.47 9.71
N PRO A 132 -36.95 22.95 10.93
CA PRO A 132 -36.02 21.84 11.13
C PRO A 132 -36.48 20.50 10.56
N GLU A 133 -37.76 20.34 10.18
CA GLU A 133 -38.28 19.08 9.64
C GLU A 133 -37.80 18.79 8.20
N LEU A 134 -37.36 19.80 7.46
CA LEU A 134 -36.95 19.67 6.05
C LEU A 134 -35.44 19.39 5.87
N TYR A 135 -34.74 18.97 6.92
CA TYR A 135 -33.29 18.76 6.87
C TYR A 135 -32.87 17.57 6.00
N GLU A 136 -33.73 16.56 5.86
CA GLU A 136 -33.39 15.26 5.28
C GLU A 136 -32.92 15.36 3.82
N GLU A 137 -33.57 16.19 3.01
CA GLU A 137 -33.21 16.41 1.60
C GLU A 137 -31.78 16.97 1.49
N LYS A 138 -31.45 18.01 2.25
CA LYS A 138 -30.12 18.64 2.18
C LYS A 138 -29.01 17.76 2.76
N VAL A 139 -29.32 16.90 3.75
CA VAL A 139 -28.36 15.91 4.24
C VAL A 139 -28.07 14.85 3.16
N LYS A 140 -29.10 14.39 2.44
CA LYS A 140 -28.90 13.48 1.29
C LYS A 140 -28.06 14.14 0.19
N ASP A 141 -28.34 15.40 -0.14
CA ASP A 141 -27.54 16.17 -1.10
C ASP A 141 -26.06 16.26 -0.68
N LEU A 142 -25.80 16.57 0.60
CA LEU A 142 -24.44 16.61 1.15
C LEU A 142 -23.73 15.26 1.08
N HIS A 143 -24.45 14.17 1.39
CA HIS A 143 -23.90 12.82 1.30
C HIS A 143 -23.51 12.49 -0.15
N THR A 144 -24.38 12.77 -1.12
CA THR A 144 -24.11 12.57 -2.55
C THR A 144 -22.89 13.37 -3.00
N ILE A 145 -22.79 14.66 -2.64
CA ILE A 145 -21.63 15.50 -2.99
C ILE A 145 -20.33 14.95 -2.37
N ALA A 146 -20.36 14.56 -1.09
CA ALA A 146 -19.20 14.02 -0.40
C ALA A 146 -18.68 12.73 -1.04
N MET A 147 -19.58 11.82 -1.44
CA MET A 147 -19.20 10.58 -2.13
C MET A 147 -18.60 10.85 -3.51
N ASN A 148 -19.13 11.82 -4.25
CA ASN A 148 -18.57 12.26 -5.54
C ASN A 148 -17.15 12.84 -5.39
N ILE A 149 -16.90 13.63 -4.34
CA ILE A 149 -15.57 14.14 -4.02
C ILE A 149 -14.61 12.98 -3.71
N HIS A 150 -15.06 12.01 -2.90
CA HIS A 150 -14.25 10.88 -2.50
C HIS A 150 -13.83 10.03 -3.70
N GLU A 151 -14.76 9.77 -4.63
CA GLU A 151 -14.49 9.06 -5.88
C GLU A 151 -13.45 9.79 -6.74
N LEU A 152 -13.60 11.12 -6.94
CA LEU A 152 -12.63 11.91 -7.71
C LEU A 152 -11.22 11.88 -7.09
N ILE A 153 -11.13 11.93 -5.76
CA ILE A 153 -9.86 11.82 -5.04
C ILE A 153 -9.26 10.42 -5.26
N ASN A 154 -10.08 9.38 -5.15
CA ASN A 154 -9.64 7.99 -5.33
C ASN A 154 -9.11 7.76 -6.75
N GLN A 155 -9.80 8.27 -7.77
CA GLN A 155 -9.34 8.20 -9.16
C GLN A 155 -8.01 8.94 -9.39
N TYR A 156 -7.68 9.94 -8.56
CA TYR A 156 -6.40 10.67 -8.65
C TYR A 156 -5.24 9.99 -7.90
N ARG A 157 -5.50 9.01 -7.02
CA ARG A 157 -4.47 8.29 -6.24
C ARG A 157 -3.36 7.67 -7.10
N PRO A 158 -3.64 7.01 -8.24
CA PRO A 158 -2.58 6.43 -9.07
C PRO A 158 -1.65 7.48 -9.66
N HIS A 159 -2.18 8.65 -10.03
CA HIS A 159 -1.36 9.78 -10.50
C HIS A 159 -0.47 10.29 -9.36
N GLN A 160 -1.04 10.53 -8.18
CA GLN A 160 -0.28 10.94 -6.99
C GLN A 160 0.86 9.96 -6.65
N ALA A 161 0.60 8.65 -6.71
CA ALA A 161 1.61 7.63 -6.43
C ALA A 161 2.78 7.68 -7.42
N ARG A 162 2.50 7.91 -8.72
CA ARG A 162 3.53 8.05 -9.76
C ARG A 162 4.37 9.30 -9.54
N GLU A 163 3.74 10.44 -9.29
CA GLU A 163 4.45 11.70 -8.98
C GLU A 163 5.33 11.57 -7.73
N THR A 164 4.81 10.89 -6.70
CA THR A 164 5.58 10.61 -5.48
C THR A 164 6.79 9.72 -5.77
N LEU A 165 6.63 8.70 -6.62
CA LEU A 165 7.73 7.84 -7.03
C LEU A 165 8.80 8.61 -7.84
N ILE A 166 8.37 9.45 -8.78
CA ILE A 166 9.28 10.30 -9.57
C ILE A 166 10.10 11.19 -8.63
N MET A 167 9.44 11.88 -7.70
CA MET A 167 10.11 12.73 -6.70
C MET A 167 11.15 11.97 -5.87
N MET A 168 10.81 10.77 -5.38
CA MET A 168 11.76 9.92 -4.65
C MET A 168 12.95 9.49 -5.51
N MET A 169 12.74 9.21 -6.80
CA MET A 169 13.81 8.85 -7.73
C MET A 169 14.72 10.03 -8.06
N GLU A 170 14.16 11.22 -8.26
CA GLU A 170 14.92 12.46 -8.47
C GLU A 170 15.79 12.77 -7.26
N GLU A 171 15.24 12.69 -6.04
CA GLU A 171 16.00 12.88 -4.80
C GLU A 171 17.16 11.87 -4.69
N ARG A 172 16.91 10.61 -5.04
CA ARG A 172 17.95 9.56 -5.05
C ARG A 172 19.06 9.87 -6.04
N VAL A 173 18.73 10.32 -7.25
CA VAL A 173 19.72 10.70 -8.27
C VAL A 173 20.56 11.88 -7.79
N ASP A 174 19.94 12.88 -7.18
CA ASP A 174 20.66 14.04 -6.66
C ASP A 174 21.58 13.68 -5.49
N LYS A 175 21.14 12.77 -4.61
CA LYS A 175 22.00 12.23 -3.55
C LYS A 175 23.20 11.48 -4.13
N MET A 176 22.98 10.61 -5.12
CA MET A 176 24.07 9.88 -5.78
C MET A 176 25.08 10.80 -6.47
N LYS A 177 24.61 11.88 -7.12
CA LYS A 177 25.50 12.89 -7.72
C LYS A 177 26.36 13.60 -6.67
N LYS A 178 25.77 13.97 -5.53
CA LYS A 178 26.51 14.60 -4.42
C LYS A 178 27.56 13.66 -3.85
N GLU A 179 27.20 12.41 -3.59
CA GLU A 179 28.13 11.39 -3.11
C GLU A 179 29.28 11.16 -4.09
N SER A 180 29.00 11.06 -5.40
CA SER A 180 30.05 10.92 -6.43
C SER A 180 31.02 12.10 -6.41
N HIS A 181 30.50 13.32 -6.34
CA HIS A 181 31.33 14.53 -6.32
C HIS A 181 32.16 14.65 -5.02
N ASP A 182 31.63 14.18 -3.89
CA ASP A 182 32.37 14.14 -2.63
C ASP A 182 33.50 13.08 -2.66
N VAL A 183 33.26 11.94 -3.32
CA VAL A 183 34.30 10.92 -3.59
C VAL A 183 35.38 11.47 -4.51
N ASP A 184 35.01 12.16 -5.59
CA ASP A 184 35.97 12.78 -6.51
C ASP A 184 36.85 13.82 -5.79
N LYS A 185 36.25 14.67 -4.95
CA LYS A 185 36.99 15.61 -4.09
C LYS A 185 37.93 14.90 -3.10
N ALA A 186 37.49 13.80 -2.50
CA ALA A 186 38.32 13.03 -1.59
C ALA A 186 39.52 12.43 -2.33
N LYS A 187 39.31 11.90 -3.54
CA LYS A 187 40.36 11.38 -4.42
C LYS A 187 41.39 12.46 -4.78
N GLU A 188 40.95 13.66 -5.15
CA GLU A 188 41.85 14.79 -5.45
C GLU A 188 42.70 15.18 -4.24
N LYS A 189 42.11 15.22 -3.03
CA LYS A 189 42.85 15.51 -1.79
C LYS A 189 43.92 14.45 -1.51
N VAL A 190 43.57 13.17 -1.65
CA VAL A 190 44.53 12.07 -1.46
C VAL A 190 45.66 12.13 -2.49
N ALA A 191 45.34 12.42 -3.76
CA ALA A 191 46.33 12.56 -4.81
C ALA A 191 47.33 13.70 -4.52
N LYS A 192 46.85 14.85 -4.04
CA LYS A 192 47.71 15.98 -3.61
C LYS A 192 48.63 15.59 -2.45
N LEU A 193 48.10 14.94 -1.41
CA LEU A 193 48.91 14.48 -0.28
C LEU A 193 49.98 13.47 -0.70
N LEU A 194 49.67 12.58 -1.64
CA LEU A 194 50.66 11.62 -2.16
C LEU A 194 51.75 12.31 -2.97
N GLN A 195 51.42 13.38 -3.69
CA GLN A 195 52.40 14.18 -4.42
C GLN A 195 53.34 14.93 -3.47
N ASP A 196 52.79 15.54 -2.41
CA ASP A 196 53.56 16.24 -1.37
C ASP A 196 54.50 15.33 -0.57
N ILE A 197 54.27 14.02 -0.54
CA ILE A 197 55.15 13.03 0.14
C ILE A 197 56.25 12.52 -0.80
N HIS A 198 56.07 12.64 -2.11
CA HIS A 198 57.01 12.12 -3.11
C HIS A 198 58.10 13.13 -3.50
N ASP A 199 57.89 14.43 -3.20
CA ASP A 199 58.88 15.52 -3.28
C ASP A 199 59.60 15.73 -1.93
#